data_AF-A0A1M3H6H1-F1
#
_entry.id   AF-A0A1M3H6H1-F1
#
_cell.length_a   1.000
_cell.length_b   1.000
_cell.length_c   1.000
_cell.angle_alpha   90.00
_cell.angle_beta   90.00
_cell.angle_gamma   90.00
#
_symmetry.space_group_name_H-M   'P 1'
#
loop_
_entity.id
_entity.type
_entity.pdbx_description
1 polymer ?
#
loop_
_entity_poly.entity_id
_entity_poly.type
_entity_poly.pdbx_seq_one_letter_code
_entity_poly.pdbx_strand_id
1 'polypeptide(L)'
;MKYVLAGISILLLASRPIEAESKLPLPQGFDYKGKPIQPDCIQKFVGGEVRLEPVFLETDSCQKTEKKFNSDKLKEGFLGYSFPDGSYIYYKYLGPMHLPGHEPPVFHLIYTEWSGGGTGHFNAIDAFKKNPDSIVLMTEIDAGDRCNGGLSDVAFTNGVLTYKKNVTPWALYSITQGKSDTNIDFSDCAVCCVGTVSYKGSDIVKFEYDEDAISTLEDNANSPAQKCFNKMIKETFVSGKTSLTMDELKSFGQKVKEQCLTEKDLSRF
;
A
#
# COMPACT_ATOMS: atom_id res chain seq x y z
N MET A 1 32.19 -61.93 -50.50
CA MET A 1 30.96 -61.12 -50.29
C MET A 1 31.35 -59.82 -49.60
N LYS A 2 31.22 -58.68 -50.27
CA LYS A 2 31.45 -57.34 -49.70
C LYS A 2 30.07 -56.71 -49.46
N TYR A 3 29.72 -56.43 -48.22
CA TYR A 3 28.51 -55.68 -47.88
C TYR A 3 28.86 -54.21 -47.65
N VAL A 4 28.20 -53.33 -48.39
CA VAL A 4 28.27 -51.87 -48.28
C VAL A 4 27.19 -51.44 -47.29
N LEU A 5 27.59 -50.83 -46.17
CA LEU A 5 26.69 -50.21 -45.20
C LEU A 5 26.42 -48.77 -45.62
N ALA A 6 25.19 -48.48 -46.03
CA ALA A 6 24.71 -47.13 -46.28
C ALA A 6 24.38 -46.44 -44.95
N GLY A 7 25.07 -45.33 -44.66
CA GLY A 7 24.81 -44.50 -43.47
C GLY A 7 23.56 -43.66 -43.63
N ILE A 8 22.62 -43.79 -42.70
CA ILE A 8 21.43 -42.95 -42.59
C ILE A 8 21.79 -41.71 -41.77
N SER A 9 21.87 -40.55 -42.41
CA SER A 9 21.96 -39.25 -41.74
C SER A 9 20.60 -38.90 -41.12
N ILE A 10 20.51 -38.96 -39.80
CA ILE A 10 19.35 -38.50 -39.02
C ILE A 10 19.46 -36.98 -38.89
N LEU A 11 18.60 -36.25 -39.61
CA LEU A 11 18.46 -34.81 -39.50
C LEU A 11 17.69 -34.50 -38.20
N LEU A 12 18.40 -34.09 -37.14
CA LEU A 12 17.80 -33.59 -35.89
C LEU A 12 17.16 -32.22 -36.15
N LEU A 13 15.84 -32.20 -36.37
CA LEU A 13 15.04 -30.98 -36.35
C LEU A 13 14.98 -30.47 -34.91
N ALA A 14 15.74 -29.43 -34.59
CA ALA A 14 15.62 -28.72 -33.33
C ALA A 14 14.25 -28.01 -33.27
N SER A 15 13.28 -28.63 -32.59
CA SER A 15 12.02 -28.00 -32.23
C SER A 15 12.31 -26.84 -31.28
N ARG A 16 12.13 -25.60 -31.75
CA ARG A 16 12.16 -24.43 -30.88
C ARG A 16 11.06 -24.57 -29.82
N PRO A 17 11.35 -24.37 -28.53
CA PRO A 17 10.31 -24.34 -27.52
C PRO A 17 9.32 -23.23 -27.90
N ILE A 18 8.04 -23.60 -28.01
CA ILE A 18 6.96 -22.62 -28.08
C ILE A 18 6.96 -21.96 -26.71
N GLU A 19 7.50 -20.74 -26.61
CA GLU A 19 7.29 -19.89 -25.44
C GLU A 19 5.79 -19.69 -25.33
N ALA A 20 5.18 -20.40 -24.37
CA ALA A 20 3.81 -20.14 -24.00
C ALA A 20 3.75 -18.68 -23.55
N GLU A 21 3.09 -17.82 -24.34
CA GLU A 21 2.76 -16.48 -23.90
C GLU A 21 2.10 -16.61 -22.53
N SER A 22 2.80 -16.17 -21.47
CA SER A 22 2.26 -16.24 -20.12
C SER A 22 1.02 -15.36 -20.13
N LYS A 23 -0.16 -15.98 -20.13
CA LYS A 23 -1.41 -15.23 -20.05
C LYS A 23 -1.33 -14.33 -18.84
N LEU A 24 -1.49 -13.03 -19.06
CA LEU A 24 -1.56 -12.05 -17.99
C LEU A 24 -2.62 -12.54 -16.99
N PRO A 25 -2.32 -12.59 -15.68
CA PRO A 25 -3.32 -12.92 -14.68
C PRO A 25 -4.39 -11.82 -14.74
N LEU A 26 -5.52 -12.12 -15.39
CA LEU A 26 -6.65 -11.22 -15.47
C LEU A 26 -7.39 -11.26 -14.13
N PRO A 27 -7.63 -10.10 -13.49
CA PRO A 27 -8.52 -10.00 -12.35
C PRO A 27 -9.90 -10.55 -12.72
N GLN A 28 -10.25 -11.76 -12.30
CA GLN A 28 -11.55 -12.34 -12.65
C GLN A 28 -12.67 -11.46 -12.10
N GLY A 29 -13.48 -10.88 -12.99
CA GLY A 29 -14.58 -9.98 -12.65
C GLY A 29 -14.20 -8.50 -12.51
N PHE A 30 -12.90 -8.16 -12.57
CA PHE A 30 -12.43 -6.77 -12.62
C PHE A 30 -11.65 -6.49 -13.91
N ASP A 31 -12.28 -6.86 -15.02
CA ASP A 31 -11.80 -6.64 -16.37
C ASP A 31 -12.81 -5.82 -17.19
N TYR A 32 -12.36 -5.32 -18.35
CA TYR A 32 -13.20 -4.67 -19.33
C TYR A 32 -13.08 -5.39 -20.67
N LYS A 33 -14.18 -6.03 -21.10
CA LYS A 33 -14.25 -6.80 -22.35
C LYS A 33 -13.11 -7.84 -22.46
N GLY A 34 -12.80 -8.53 -21.35
CA GLY A 34 -11.75 -9.55 -21.30
C GLY A 34 -10.32 -9.02 -21.29
N LYS A 35 -10.13 -7.71 -21.09
CA LYS A 35 -8.83 -7.05 -20.97
C LYS A 35 -8.70 -6.37 -19.60
N PRO A 36 -7.49 -6.21 -19.05
CA PRO A 36 -7.31 -5.44 -17.83
C PRO A 36 -7.80 -4.00 -18.00
N ILE A 37 -8.36 -3.44 -16.92
CA ILE A 37 -8.59 -2.00 -16.83
C ILE A 37 -7.22 -1.31 -16.83
N GLN A 38 -7.07 -0.25 -17.62
CA GLN A 38 -5.79 0.45 -17.69
C GLN A 38 -5.49 1.16 -16.37
N PRO A 39 -4.24 1.14 -15.88
CA PRO A 39 -3.83 1.83 -14.65
C PRO A 39 -4.17 3.32 -14.64
N ASP A 40 -4.11 4.01 -15.79
CA ASP A 40 -4.54 5.41 -15.92
C ASP A 40 -6.01 5.62 -15.52
N CYS A 41 -6.88 4.61 -15.64
CA CYS A 41 -8.28 4.71 -15.20
C CYS A 41 -8.40 4.63 -13.68
N ILE A 42 -7.55 3.82 -13.03
CA ILE A 42 -7.48 3.74 -11.57
C ILE A 42 -6.85 5.02 -11.00
N GLN A 43 -5.84 5.57 -11.68
CA GLN A 43 -5.17 6.82 -11.27
C GLN A 43 -6.13 8.01 -11.13
N LYS A 44 -7.28 8.02 -11.82
CA LYS A 44 -8.27 9.10 -11.68
C LYS A 44 -8.92 9.19 -10.31
N PHE A 45 -8.81 8.13 -9.52
CA PHE A 45 -9.38 8.03 -8.17
C PHE A 45 -8.33 8.24 -7.07
N VAL A 46 -7.04 8.18 -7.40
CA VAL A 46 -5.95 8.31 -6.43
C VAL A 46 -5.11 9.56 -6.69
N GLY A 47 -4.73 10.25 -5.62
CA GLY A 47 -3.93 11.48 -5.67
C GLY A 47 -4.73 12.72 -6.11
N GLY A 48 -4.52 13.85 -5.41
CA GLY A 48 -5.20 15.11 -5.70
C GLY A 48 -6.66 15.16 -5.23
N GLU A 49 -7.52 15.90 -5.94
CA GLU A 49 -8.97 15.92 -5.68
C GLU A 49 -9.60 14.60 -6.15
N VAL A 50 -9.89 13.72 -5.19
CA VAL A 50 -10.53 12.41 -5.43
C VAL A 50 -11.82 12.61 -6.22
N ARG A 51 -11.86 12.03 -7.43
CA ARG A 51 -13.07 12.02 -8.24
C ARG A 51 -14.02 10.96 -7.72
N LEU A 52 -15.21 11.38 -7.28
CA LEU A 52 -16.30 10.46 -6.92
C LEU A 52 -17.17 10.07 -8.14
N GLU A 53 -16.89 10.67 -9.30
CA GLU A 53 -17.65 10.40 -10.52
C GLU A 53 -17.25 9.05 -11.15
N PRO A 54 -18.21 8.31 -11.73
CA PRO A 54 -17.92 7.10 -12.49
C PRO A 54 -16.96 7.34 -13.66
N VAL A 55 -16.01 6.44 -13.85
CA VAL A 55 -15.18 6.39 -15.07
C VAL A 55 -15.80 5.39 -16.04
N PHE A 56 -16.29 5.89 -17.18
CA PHE A 56 -16.91 5.10 -18.25
C PHE A 56 -15.84 4.57 -19.22
N LEU A 57 -15.50 3.29 -19.09
CA LEU A 57 -14.36 2.62 -19.72
C LEU A 57 -14.44 2.56 -21.26
N GLU A 58 -15.63 2.65 -21.84
CA GLU A 58 -15.77 2.70 -23.31
C GLU A 58 -15.35 4.07 -23.88
N THR A 59 -15.75 5.14 -23.22
CA THR A 59 -15.62 6.50 -23.75
C THR A 59 -14.39 7.21 -23.23
N ASP A 60 -13.93 6.87 -22.03
CA ASP A 60 -12.82 7.52 -21.35
C ASP A 60 -11.49 7.26 -22.07
N SER A 61 -10.65 8.29 -22.17
CA SER A 61 -9.34 8.20 -22.80
C SER A 61 -8.37 7.29 -22.04
N CYS A 62 -8.55 7.10 -20.74
CA CYS A 62 -7.66 6.28 -19.91
C CYS A 62 -7.59 4.82 -20.39
N GLN A 63 -8.68 4.30 -20.94
CA GLN A 63 -8.77 2.90 -21.40
C GLN A 63 -8.28 2.73 -22.85
N LYS A 64 -8.15 3.82 -23.61
CA LYS A 64 -7.81 3.79 -25.05
C LYS A 64 -6.32 3.62 -25.32
N THR A 65 -5.47 3.93 -24.35
CA THR A 65 -4.02 3.88 -24.52
C THR A 65 -3.47 2.58 -23.94
N GLU A 66 -3.14 1.64 -24.81
CA GLU A 66 -2.44 0.42 -24.39
C GLU A 66 -0.95 0.74 -24.18
N LYS A 67 -0.49 0.63 -22.94
CA LYS A 67 0.91 0.76 -22.55
C LYS A 67 1.46 -0.61 -22.19
N LYS A 68 2.75 -0.85 -22.49
CA LYS A 68 3.42 -2.09 -22.09
C LYS A 68 3.58 -2.10 -20.58
N PHE A 69 3.11 -3.17 -19.93
CA PHE A 69 3.28 -3.32 -18.49
C PHE A 69 4.74 -3.58 -18.10
N ASN A 70 5.12 -3.11 -16.92
CA ASN A 70 6.41 -3.40 -16.31
C ASN A 70 6.49 -4.90 -15.99
N SER A 71 7.45 -5.60 -16.60
CA SER A 71 7.57 -7.06 -16.50
C SER A 71 7.95 -7.56 -15.11
N ASP A 72 8.66 -6.76 -14.32
CA ASP A 72 9.08 -7.17 -12.98
C ASP A 72 7.92 -7.02 -11.99
N LYS A 73 7.21 -5.90 -12.07
CA LYS A 73 5.98 -5.69 -11.29
C LYS A 73 4.87 -6.68 -11.63
N LEU A 74 4.80 -7.14 -12.89
CA LEU A 74 3.88 -8.21 -13.27
C LEU A 74 4.15 -9.53 -12.52
N LYS A 75 5.41 -9.87 -12.24
CA LYS A 75 5.76 -11.07 -11.45
C LYS A 75 5.31 -10.96 -10.00
N GLU A 76 5.20 -9.73 -9.48
CA GLU A 76 4.67 -9.43 -8.14
C GLU A 76 3.12 -9.38 -8.10
N GLY A 77 2.47 -9.54 -9.27
CA GLY A 77 1.02 -9.51 -9.43
C GLY A 77 0.45 -8.12 -9.69
N PHE A 78 1.28 -7.13 -9.99
CA PHE A 78 0.85 -5.78 -10.35
C PHE A 78 0.63 -5.61 -11.85
N LEU A 79 -0.34 -4.78 -12.19
CA LEU A 79 -0.60 -4.27 -13.53
C LEU A 79 -0.24 -2.79 -13.54
N GLY A 80 0.64 -2.37 -14.44
CA GLY A 80 1.09 -0.98 -14.45
C GLY A 80 2.39 -0.76 -15.21
N TYR A 81 2.86 0.48 -15.21
CA TYR A 81 4.04 0.90 -15.95
C TYR A 81 4.87 1.91 -15.17
N SER A 82 6.17 1.92 -15.49
CA SER A 82 7.11 2.97 -15.12
C SER A 82 7.25 3.95 -16.27
N PHE A 83 7.51 5.21 -15.95
CA PHE A 83 7.85 6.24 -16.93
C PHE A 83 9.35 6.58 -16.87
N PRO A 84 9.94 7.10 -17.96
CA PRO A 84 11.37 7.46 -18.00
C PRO A 84 11.80 8.52 -16.98
N ASP A 85 10.86 9.35 -16.50
CA ASP A 85 11.10 10.38 -15.49
C ASP A 85 11.08 9.85 -14.04
N GLY A 86 10.92 8.53 -13.88
CA GLY A 86 10.86 7.86 -12.58
C GLY A 86 9.45 7.83 -11.97
N SER A 87 8.47 8.50 -12.56
CA SER A 87 7.07 8.35 -12.16
C SER A 87 6.55 6.95 -12.48
N TYR A 88 5.51 6.51 -11.80
CA TYR A 88 4.89 5.20 -12.04
C TYR A 88 3.45 5.14 -11.52
N ILE A 89 2.72 4.17 -12.03
CA ILE A 89 1.41 3.75 -11.53
C ILE A 89 1.28 2.24 -11.68
N TYR A 90 1.02 1.57 -10.57
CA TYR A 90 0.76 0.14 -10.49
C TYR A 90 -0.51 -0.10 -9.69
N TYR A 91 -1.26 -1.12 -10.05
CA TYR A 91 -2.31 -1.63 -9.17
C TYR A 91 -2.29 -3.15 -9.13
N LYS A 92 -2.76 -3.71 -8.02
CA LYS A 92 -2.92 -5.14 -7.77
C LYS A 92 -4.34 -5.40 -7.34
N TYR A 93 -5.00 -6.33 -8.03
CA TYR A 93 -6.31 -6.81 -7.60
C TYR A 93 -6.14 -7.76 -6.43
N LEU A 94 -6.72 -7.41 -5.28
CA LEU A 94 -6.65 -8.21 -4.06
C LEU A 94 -7.78 -9.23 -3.99
N GLY A 95 -8.96 -8.89 -4.54
CA GLY A 95 -10.10 -9.78 -4.59
C GLY A 95 -11.46 -9.09 -4.37
N PRO A 96 -12.54 -9.87 -4.41
CA PRO A 96 -13.88 -9.39 -4.12
C PRO A 96 -14.13 -9.25 -2.60
N MET A 97 -14.83 -8.20 -2.16
CA MET A 97 -15.24 -8.02 -0.77
C MET A 97 -16.70 -7.57 -0.66
N HIS A 98 -17.29 -7.75 0.53
CA HIS A 98 -18.54 -7.11 0.91
C HIS A 98 -18.24 -6.01 1.92
N LEU A 99 -18.73 -4.79 1.66
CA LEU A 99 -18.63 -3.69 2.62
C LEU A 99 -19.79 -3.76 3.62
N PRO A 100 -19.54 -3.65 4.94
CA PRO A 100 -20.60 -3.60 5.94
C PRO A 100 -21.58 -2.46 5.66
N GLY A 101 -22.88 -2.71 5.82
CA GLY A 101 -23.92 -1.70 5.60
C GLY A 101 -24.25 -1.40 4.13
N HIS A 102 -23.61 -2.09 3.18
CA HIS A 102 -23.97 -2.02 1.78
C HIS A 102 -24.66 -3.31 1.35
N GLU A 103 -25.87 -3.17 0.78
CA GLU A 103 -26.49 -4.25 0.02
C GLU A 103 -25.56 -4.70 -1.13
N PRO A 104 -25.68 -5.95 -1.63
CA PRO A 104 -25.01 -6.38 -2.85
C PRO A 104 -25.09 -5.27 -3.92
N PRO A 105 -23.96 -4.86 -4.51
CA PRO A 105 -23.00 -5.77 -5.15
C PRO A 105 -21.72 -6.07 -4.35
N VAL A 106 -20.97 -7.05 -4.87
CA VAL A 106 -19.57 -7.30 -4.50
C VAL A 106 -18.71 -6.11 -4.93
N PHE A 107 -17.85 -5.65 -4.04
CA PHE A 107 -16.84 -4.63 -4.31
C PHE A 107 -15.51 -5.28 -4.64
N HIS A 108 -14.65 -4.58 -5.37
CA HIS A 108 -13.34 -5.04 -5.79
C HIS A 108 -12.26 -4.28 -5.05
N LEU A 109 -11.44 -5.00 -4.27
CA LEU A 109 -10.31 -4.43 -3.57
C LEU A 109 -9.11 -4.29 -4.51
N ILE A 110 -8.60 -3.06 -4.57
CA ILE A 110 -7.46 -2.68 -5.39
C ILE A 110 -6.41 -2.05 -4.48
N TYR A 111 -5.19 -2.58 -4.54
CA TYR A 111 -4.03 -1.93 -3.94
C TYR A 111 -3.27 -1.18 -5.02
N THR A 112 -3.12 0.14 -4.87
CA THR A 112 -2.50 1.02 -5.86
C THR A 112 -1.19 1.56 -5.31
N GLU A 113 -0.14 1.58 -6.13
CA GLU A 113 1.14 2.24 -5.85
C GLU A 113 1.43 3.26 -6.94
N TRP A 114 1.74 4.50 -6.57
CA TRP A 114 2.07 5.52 -7.55
C TRP A 114 3.11 6.53 -7.08
N SER A 115 3.75 7.16 -8.06
CA SER A 115 4.59 8.33 -7.86
C SER A 115 4.39 9.28 -9.03
N GLY A 116 4.24 10.58 -8.75
CA GLY A 116 4.24 11.63 -9.76
C GLY A 116 5.65 12.04 -10.22
N GLY A 117 6.68 11.33 -9.77
CA GLY A 117 8.09 11.72 -9.89
C GLY A 117 8.63 12.34 -8.60
N GLY A 118 9.94 12.63 -8.58
CA GLY A 118 10.61 13.16 -7.39
C GLY A 118 10.81 12.10 -6.29
N THR A 119 10.52 12.44 -5.03
CA THR A 119 10.75 11.55 -3.87
C THR A 119 9.46 10.98 -3.27
N GLY A 120 8.28 11.38 -3.75
CA GLY A 120 6.99 10.92 -3.22
C GLY A 120 6.70 9.49 -3.67
N HIS A 121 6.26 8.65 -2.73
CA HIS A 121 5.85 7.27 -3.00
C HIS A 121 4.55 7.00 -2.24
N PHE A 122 3.46 6.99 -3.00
CA PHE A 122 2.12 6.90 -2.47
C PHE A 122 1.55 5.52 -2.71
N ASN A 123 0.69 5.10 -1.79
CA ASN A 123 -0.12 3.92 -1.99
C ASN A 123 -1.48 4.02 -1.29
N ALA A 124 -2.42 3.22 -1.78
CA ALA A 124 -3.81 3.23 -1.31
C ALA A 124 -4.44 1.84 -1.46
N ILE A 125 -5.37 1.50 -0.57
CA ILE A 125 -6.27 0.36 -0.69
C ILE A 125 -7.67 0.92 -0.89
N ASP A 126 -8.25 0.60 -2.03
CA ASP A 126 -9.53 1.15 -2.46
C ASP A 126 -10.54 0.05 -2.72
N ALA A 127 -11.81 0.33 -2.43
CA ALA A 127 -12.94 -0.52 -2.79
C ALA A 127 -13.69 0.09 -3.99
N PHE A 128 -13.69 -0.62 -5.12
CA PHE A 128 -14.38 -0.21 -6.33
C PHE A 128 -15.66 -1.00 -6.56
N LYS A 129 -16.70 -0.32 -7.06
CA LYS A 129 -17.83 -0.97 -7.73
C LYS A 129 -17.53 -1.05 -9.22
N LYS A 130 -17.62 -2.25 -9.80
CA LYS A 130 -17.52 -2.49 -11.24
C LYS A 130 -18.91 -2.70 -11.84
N ASN A 131 -19.31 -1.81 -12.74
CA ASN A 131 -20.45 -2.02 -13.63
C ASN A 131 -19.94 -2.56 -14.99
N PRO A 132 -20.79 -3.02 -15.91
CA PRO A 132 -20.33 -3.53 -17.21
C PRO A 132 -19.37 -2.60 -17.97
N ASP A 133 -19.65 -1.29 -17.96
CA ASP A 133 -18.96 -0.26 -18.74
C ASP A 133 -18.25 0.80 -17.89
N SER A 134 -18.33 0.72 -16.55
CA SER A 134 -17.81 1.77 -15.67
C SER A 134 -17.25 1.22 -14.36
N ILE A 135 -16.36 2.01 -13.74
CA ILE A 135 -15.89 1.82 -12.36
C ILE A 135 -16.22 3.05 -11.52
N VAL A 136 -16.48 2.82 -10.24
CA VAL A 136 -16.77 3.86 -9.25
C VAL A 136 -15.97 3.55 -7.99
N LEU A 137 -15.21 4.52 -7.48
CA LEU A 137 -14.62 4.43 -6.15
C LEU A 137 -15.75 4.53 -5.11
N MET A 138 -15.89 3.52 -4.28
CA MET A 138 -16.92 3.49 -3.24
C MET A 138 -16.38 4.04 -1.92
N THR A 139 -15.16 3.63 -1.56
CA THR A 139 -14.43 4.16 -0.41
C THR A 139 -12.95 3.89 -0.58
N GLU A 140 -12.14 4.84 -0.12
CA GLU A 140 -10.74 4.58 0.25
C GLU A 140 -10.78 3.87 1.61
N ILE A 141 -10.08 2.74 1.74
CA ILE A 141 -9.94 2.02 3.02
C ILE A 141 -8.78 2.60 3.80
N ASP A 142 -7.64 2.78 3.12
CA ASP A 142 -6.45 3.38 3.70
C ASP A 142 -5.51 3.91 2.61
N ALA A 143 -4.69 4.90 2.94
CA ALA A 143 -3.69 5.48 2.04
C ALA A 143 -2.54 6.15 2.82
N GLY A 144 -1.42 6.41 2.12
CA GLY A 144 -0.35 7.24 2.65
C GLY A 144 0.85 7.46 1.73
N ASP A 145 1.87 8.13 2.27
CA ASP A 145 3.16 8.44 1.63
C ASP A 145 4.32 8.01 2.53
N ARG A 146 5.09 6.98 2.12
CA ARG A 146 6.28 6.50 2.85
C ARG A 146 6.03 6.37 4.36
N CYS A 147 6.69 7.16 5.21
CA CYS A 147 6.51 7.12 6.66
C CYS A 147 5.17 7.69 7.14
N ASN A 148 4.58 8.61 6.36
CA ASN A 148 3.28 9.18 6.68
C ASN A 148 2.18 8.29 6.12
N GLY A 149 1.98 7.14 6.78
CA GLY A 149 0.89 6.23 6.49
C GLY A 149 1.10 5.29 5.31
N GLY A 150 2.30 5.21 4.73
CA GLY A 150 2.57 4.29 3.62
C GLY A 150 2.29 2.84 4.01
N LEU A 151 1.68 2.11 3.09
CA LEU A 151 1.19 0.75 3.29
C LEU A 151 2.23 -0.30 2.84
N SER A 152 2.21 -1.47 3.47
CA SER A 152 3.03 -2.63 3.09
C SER A 152 2.34 -3.94 3.49
N ASP A 153 2.87 -5.08 3.04
CA ASP A 153 2.33 -6.42 3.34
C ASP A 153 0.81 -6.56 3.08
N VAL A 154 0.31 -5.87 2.05
CA VAL A 154 -1.12 -5.83 1.73
C VAL A 154 -1.57 -7.17 1.12
N ALA A 155 -2.50 -7.83 1.80
CA ALA A 155 -3.07 -9.10 1.37
C ALA A 155 -4.55 -9.18 1.71
N PHE A 156 -5.32 -9.84 0.86
CA PHE A 156 -6.72 -10.18 1.12
C PHE A 156 -6.88 -11.69 1.02
N THR A 157 -7.16 -12.35 2.14
CA THR A 157 -7.21 -13.81 2.19
C THR A 157 -8.36 -14.26 3.08
N ASN A 158 -9.16 -15.22 2.61
CA ASN A 158 -10.34 -15.72 3.32
C ASN A 158 -11.31 -14.61 3.77
N GLY A 159 -11.50 -13.59 2.92
CA GLY A 159 -12.41 -12.47 3.21
C GLY A 159 -11.86 -11.44 4.20
N VAL A 160 -10.59 -11.54 4.60
CA VAL A 160 -9.98 -10.64 5.57
C VAL A 160 -8.84 -9.88 4.91
N LEU A 161 -8.90 -8.55 5.00
CA LEU A 161 -7.81 -7.67 4.60
C LEU A 161 -6.77 -7.62 5.72
N THR A 162 -5.50 -7.81 5.39
CA THR A 162 -4.37 -7.59 6.30
C THR A 162 -3.37 -6.69 5.61
N TYR A 163 -2.79 -5.76 6.35
CA TYR A 163 -1.77 -4.87 5.85
C TYR A 163 -0.98 -4.26 7.00
N LYS A 164 0.15 -3.64 6.69
CA LYS A 164 0.91 -2.80 7.61
C LYS A 164 0.86 -1.36 7.15
N LYS A 165 0.90 -0.44 8.11
CA LYS A 165 0.95 1.00 7.86
C LYS A 165 2.15 1.59 8.59
N ASN A 166 3.03 2.26 7.87
CA ASN A 166 4.12 3.03 8.46
C ASN A 166 3.53 4.18 9.29
N VAL A 167 4.16 4.47 10.42
CA VAL A 167 3.69 5.52 11.33
C VAL A 167 4.81 6.49 11.68
N THR A 168 4.42 7.75 11.78
CA THR A 168 5.22 8.86 12.31
C THR A 168 5.03 8.97 13.83
N PRO A 169 5.85 9.76 14.56
CA PRO A 169 5.63 10.08 15.97
C PRO A 169 4.20 10.57 16.25
N TRP A 170 3.71 11.49 15.41
CA TRP A 170 2.36 12.02 15.53
C TRP A 170 1.31 10.92 15.32
N ALA A 171 1.40 10.16 14.23
CA ALA A 171 0.43 9.11 13.92
C ALA A 171 0.41 8.02 15.00
N LEU A 172 1.57 7.61 15.51
CA LEU A 172 1.68 6.63 16.59
C LEU A 172 0.96 7.13 17.85
N TYR A 173 1.19 8.38 18.25
CA TYR A 173 0.49 8.97 19.40
C TYR A 173 -1.02 9.06 19.17
N SER A 174 -1.46 9.55 18.00
CA SER A 174 -2.89 9.66 17.65
C SER A 174 -3.61 8.31 17.75
N ILE A 175 -2.98 7.22 17.29
CA ILE A 175 -3.49 5.85 17.44
C ILE A 175 -3.67 5.49 18.92
N THR A 176 -2.72 5.84 19.78
CA THR A 176 -2.80 5.52 21.23
C THR A 176 -3.97 6.24 21.92
N GLN A 177 -4.35 7.42 21.42
CA GLN A 177 -5.44 8.22 21.98
C GLN A 177 -6.81 7.90 21.37
N GLY A 178 -6.85 7.16 20.26
CA GLY A 178 -8.08 6.92 19.50
C GLY A 178 -8.70 8.20 18.92
N LYS A 179 -7.88 9.23 18.64
CA LYS A 179 -8.31 10.52 18.10
C LYS A 179 -7.37 10.95 16.98
N SER A 180 -7.92 11.47 15.87
CA SER A 180 -7.16 12.00 14.74
C SER A 180 -6.69 13.44 14.94
N ASP A 181 -7.43 14.26 15.69
CA ASP A 181 -7.25 15.72 15.63
C ASP A 181 -6.58 16.26 16.89
N THR A 182 -5.27 16.05 16.98
CA THR A 182 -4.48 16.60 18.08
C THR A 182 -3.38 17.47 17.50
N ASN A 183 -3.46 18.79 17.74
CA ASN A 183 -2.46 19.75 17.29
C ASN A 183 -1.26 19.76 18.25
N ILE A 184 -0.65 18.58 18.36
CA ILE A 184 0.57 18.33 19.12
C ILE A 184 1.74 18.50 18.18
N ASP A 185 2.78 19.13 18.68
CA ASP A 185 4.03 19.38 17.95
C ASP A 185 4.89 18.11 17.92
N PHE A 186 4.32 17.04 17.35
CA PHE A 186 5.02 15.83 16.97
C PHE A 186 5.26 15.82 15.46
N SER A 187 6.41 15.29 15.06
CA SER A 187 6.79 15.16 13.66
C SER A 187 5.79 14.26 12.92
N ASP A 188 5.27 14.78 11.82
CA ASP A 188 4.44 14.04 10.88
C ASP A 188 4.96 14.29 9.45
N CYS A 189 5.94 13.50 9.04
CA CYS A 189 6.61 13.70 7.77
C CYS A 189 6.93 12.38 7.07
N ALA A 190 7.07 12.42 5.75
CA ALA A 190 7.25 11.24 4.92
C ALA A 190 8.57 10.48 5.13
N VAL A 191 9.51 11.03 5.91
CA VAL A 191 10.77 10.38 6.32
C VAL A 191 10.90 10.20 7.84
N CYS A 192 9.88 10.58 8.59
CA CYS A 192 9.88 10.57 10.07
C CYS A 192 9.34 9.23 10.59
N CYS A 193 9.79 8.09 10.06
CA CYS A 193 9.30 6.77 10.48
C CYS A 193 9.67 6.49 11.93
N VAL A 194 8.80 5.81 12.67
CA VAL A 194 9.14 5.19 13.96
C VAL A 194 8.84 3.69 14.01
N GLY A 195 8.09 3.18 13.03
CA GLY A 195 7.74 1.78 12.93
C GLY A 195 6.52 1.57 12.06
N THR A 196 5.88 0.42 12.25
CA THR A 196 4.69 -0.01 11.51
C THR A 196 3.59 -0.49 12.45
N VAL A 197 2.35 -0.29 12.02
CA VAL A 197 1.17 -0.82 12.68
C VAL A 197 0.54 -1.87 11.78
N SER A 198 0.34 -3.08 12.31
CA SER A 198 -0.31 -4.19 11.58
C SER A 198 -1.83 -4.14 11.78
N TYR A 199 -2.56 -4.26 10.69
CA TYR A 199 -4.02 -4.27 10.64
C TYR A 199 -4.56 -5.64 10.18
N LYS A 200 -5.71 -6.02 10.75
CA LYS A 200 -6.54 -7.14 10.29
C LYS A 200 -7.99 -6.66 10.23
N GLY A 201 -8.48 -6.38 9.03
CA GLY A 201 -9.69 -5.59 8.83
C GLY A 201 -9.46 -4.16 9.36
N SER A 202 -10.38 -3.69 10.20
CA SER A 202 -10.25 -2.41 10.90
C SER A 202 -9.44 -2.49 12.19
N ASP A 203 -9.10 -3.70 12.65
CA ASP A 203 -8.49 -3.90 13.96
C ASP A 203 -6.98 -3.80 13.88
N ILE A 204 -6.41 -3.01 14.80
CA ILE A 204 -4.96 -2.98 15.00
C ILE A 204 -4.55 -4.21 15.81
N VAL A 205 -3.61 -4.97 15.25
CA VAL A 205 -3.07 -6.19 15.86
C VAL A 205 -1.87 -5.89 16.75
N LYS A 206 -0.91 -5.12 16.23
CA LYS A 206 0.35 -4.79 16.91
C LYS A 206 1.03 -3.59 16.29
N PHE A 207 1.89 -2.95 17.07
CA PHE A 207 2.92 -2.04 16.59
C PHE A 207 4.27 -2.78 16.56
N GLU A 208 4.99 -2.70 15.45
CA GLU A 208 6.35 -3.21 15.28
C GLU A 208 7.30 -2.03 15.09
N TYR A 209 8.38 -2.05 15.83
CA TYR A 209 9.35 -0.97 15.83
C TYR A 209 10.34 -1.12 14.66
N ASP A 210 10.86 0.02 14.21
CA ASP A 210 11.97 0.09 13.25
C ASP A 210 13.23 0.59 13.96
N GLU A 211 14.21 -0.31 14.14
CA GLU A 211 15.49 -0.04 14.83
C GLU A 211 16.29 1.08 14.20
N ASP A 212 16.40 1.03 12.88
CA ASP A 212 17.18 1.98 12.11
C ASP A 212 16.50 3.36 12.16
N ALA A 213 15.16 3.39 12.08
CA ALA A 213 14.41 4.63 12.19
C ALA A 213 14.49 5.25 13.60
N ILE A 214 14.37 4.46 14.68
CA ILE A 214 14.43 4.99 16.05
C ILE A 214 15.85 5.46 16.42
N SER A 215 16.88 4.72 16.00
CA SER A 215 18.27 5.06 16.30
C SER A 215 18.69 6.40 15.69
N THR A 216 18.03 6.80 14.59
CA THR A 216 18.27 8.05 13.87
C THR A 216 17.38 9.21 14.29
N LEU A 217 16.40 8.99 15.19
CA LEU A 217 15.59 10.07 15.74
C LEU A 217 16.49 11.10 16.44
N GLU A 218 16.53 12.32 15.92
CA GLU A 218 17.41 13.34 16.48
C GLU A 218 16.85 13.89 17.80
N ASP A 219 17.74 14.08 18.80
CA ASP A 219 17.37 14.70 20.08
C ASP A 219 17.29 16.23 20.00
N ASN A 220 17.68 16.81 18.84
CA ASN A 220 17.68 18.25 18.59
C ASN A 220 16.31 18.79 18.11
N ALA A 221 15.25 17.97 18.12
CA ALA A 221 13.92 18.33 17.64
C ALA A 221 13.46 19.71 18.17
N ASN A 222 12.74 20.48 17.36
CA ASN A 222 12.43 21.88 17.71
C ASN A 222 11.50 22.02 18.94
N SER A 223 10.69 21.00 19.23
CA SER A 223 9.70 21.03 20.32
C SER A 223 10.15 20.20 21.54
N PRO A 224 9.95 20.69 22.78
CA PRO A 224 10.21 19.89 23.99
C PRO A 224 9.40 18.58 24.03
N ALA A 225 8.18 18.60 23.51
CA ALA A 225 7.32 17.43 23.42
C ALA A 225 7.94 16.34 22.54
N GLN A 226 8.40 16.69 21.32
CA GLN A 226 9.04 15.75 20.41
C GLN A 226 10.33 15.17 21.01
N LYS A 227 11.16 15.99 21.69
CA LYS A 227 12.36 15.50 22.38
C LYS A 227 12.01 14.47 23.45
N CYS A 228 10.99 14.74 24.26
CA CYS A 228 10.51 13.82 25.27
C CYS A 228 10.00 12.52 24.63
N PHE A 229 9.20 12.60 23.57
CA PHE A 229 8.73 11.43 22.81
C PHE A 229 9.89 10.60 22.27
N ASN A 230 10.88 11.23 21.60
CA ASN A 230 12.06 10.56 21.05
C ASN A 230 12.85 9.83 22.14
N LYS A 231 13.01 10.44 23.32
CA LYS A 231 13.64 9.79 24.46
C LYS A 231 12.84 8.58 24.95
N MET A 232 11.54 8.77 25.17
CA MET A 232 10.67 7.71 25.70
C MET A 232 10.58 6.51 24.76
N ILE A 233 10.49 6.74 23.45
CA ILE A 233 10.42 5.66 22.47
C ILE A 233 11.76 4.91 22.45
N LYS A 234 12.90 5.61 22.39
CA LYS A 234 14.24 4.97 22.48
C LYS A 234 14.39 4.11 23.74
N GLU A 235 14.05 4.64 24.92
CA GLU A 235 14.15 3.91 26.19
C GLU A 235 13.25 2.67 26.23
N THR A 236 12.05 2.76 25.65
CA THR A 236 11.11 1.64 25.58
C THR A 236 11.68 0.49 24.74
N PHE A 237 12.28 0.78 23.58
CA PHE A 237 12.71 -0.24 22.62
C PHE A 237 14.16 -0.72 22.82
N VAL A 238 15.03 0.07 23.48
CA VAL A 238 16.36 -0.37 23.94
C VAL A 238 16.28 -1.54 24.94
N SER A 239 15.12 -1.76 25.58
CA SER A 239 14.90 -2.88 26.49
C SER A 239 14.82 -4.27 25.81
N GLY A 240 15.05 -4.35 24.49
CA GLY A 240 15.01 -5.60 23.71
C GLY A 240 13.61 -5.99 23.23
N LYS A 241 12.62 -5.15 23.47
CA LYS A 241 11.26 -5.35 22.99
C LYS A 241 11.14 -4.82 21.57
N THR A 242 10.67 -5.63 20.62
CA THR A 242 10.56 -5.24 19.19
C THR A 242 9.14 -4.92 18.73
N SER A 243 8.13 -5.21 19.57
CA SER A 243 6.73 -4.95 19.26
C SER A 243 5.92 -4.65 20.51
N LEU A 244 4.82 -3.91 20.35
CA LEU A 244 3.83 -3.62 21.38
C LEU A 244 2.47 -4.16 20.96
N THR A 245 1.79 -4.83 21.89
CA THR A 245 0.35 -5.09 21.78
C THR A 245 -0.44 -3.78 21.90
N MET A 246 -1.74 -3.80 21.57
CA MET A 246 -2.55 -2.58 21.68
C MET A 246 -2.69 -2.02 23.10
N ASP A 247 -2.75 -2.86 24.12
CA ASP A 247 -2.84 -2.40 25.51
C ASP A 247 -1.52 -1.77 25.98
N GLU A 248 -0.40 -2.33 25.54
CA GLU A 248 0.93 -1.77 25.82
C GLU A 248 1.16 -0.47 25.04
N LEU A 249 0.66 -0.39 23.80
CA LEU A 249 0.72 0.82 23.00
C LEU A 249 -0.13 1.94 23.61
N LYS A 250 -1.35 1.65 24.08
CA LYS A 250 -2.18 2.61 24.84
C LYS A 250 -1.47 3.08 26.11
N SER A 251 -0.85 2.15 26.84
CA SER A 251 -0.08 2.46 28.05
C SER A 251 1.13 3.35 27.74
N PHE A 252 1.82 3.13 26.62
CA PHE A 252 2.88 4.00 26.13
C PHE A 252 2.35 5.41 25.82
N GLY A 253 1.25 5.49 25.08
CA GLY A 253 0.59 6.77 24.75
C GLY A 253 0.18 7.57 25.98
N GLN A 254 -0.36 6.91 27.00
CA GLN A 254 -0.72 7.55 28.26
C GLN A 254 0.52 8.13 28.97
N LYS A 255 1.64 7.39 28.99
CA LYS A 255 2.89 7.91 29.57
C LYS A 255 3.43 9.10 28.78
N VAL A 256 3.36 9.07 27.44
CA VAL A 256 3.74 10.21 26.59
C VAL A 256 2.88 11.42 26.94
N LYS A 257 1.55 11.23 27.07
CA LYS A 257 0.64 12.30 27.44
C LYS A 257 0.98 12.92 28.80
N GLU A 258 1.28 12.10 29.79
CA GLU A 258 1.58 12.54 31.17
C GLU A 258 2.96 13.20 31.30
N GLN A 259 3.95 12.74 30.53
CA GLN A 259 5.36 13.15 30.72
C GLN A 259 5.85 14.14 29.67
N CYS A 260 5.29 14.12 28.46
CA CYS A 260 5.79 14.91 27.34
C CYS A 260 4.90 16.09 26.97
N LEU A 261 3.63 16.11 27.40
CA LEU A 261 2.69 17.16 27.04
C LEU A 261 2.41 18.08 28.22
N THR A 262 2.30 19.38 27.94
CA THR A 262 1.91 20.40 28.92
C THR A 262 0.40 20.63 28.91
N GLU A 263 -0.16 21.30 29.91
CA GLU A 263 -1.58 21.71 29.91
C GLU A 263 -1.96 22.50 28.65
N LYS A 264 -1.04 23.32 28.13
CA LYS A 264 -1.24 24.07 26.88
C LYS A 264 -1.41 23.12 25.69
N ASP A 265 -0.61 22.06 25.61
CA ASP A 265 -0.73 21.07 24.54
C ASP A 265 -2.05 20.29 24.68
N LEU A 266 -2.42 19.96 25.92
CA LEU A 266 -3.66 19.25 26.25
C LEU A 266 -4.92 20.09 26.01
N SER A 267 -4.85 21.42 26.13
CA SER A 267 -5.97 22.33 25.88
C SER A 267 -6.42 22.40 24.41
N ARG A 268 -5.65 21.78 23.51
CA ARG A 268 -5.95 21.70 22.07
C ARG A 268 -6.72 20.42 21.68
N PHE A 269 -7.12 19.60 22.66
CA PHE A 269 -7.88 18.36 22.51
C PHE A 269 -9.37 18.54 22.84
#